data_AF-A0A843S2M4-F1
#
_entry.id   AF-A0A843S2M4-F1
#
_cell.length_a   1.000
_cell.length_b   1.000
_cell.length_c   1.000
_cell.angle_alpha   90.00
_cell.angle_beta   90.00
_cell.angle_gamma   90.00
#
_symmetry.space_group_name_H-M   'P 1'
#
loop_
_entity.id
_entity.type
_entity.pdbx_description
1 polymer ?
#
loop_
_entity_poly.entity_id
_entity_poly.type
_entity_poly.pdbx_seq_one_letter_code
_entity_poly.pdbx_strand_id
1 'polypeptide(L)'
;MAAPHFPTFSVADMSNLGNGVFHNQPRNTYALQGSVNKVAGRHSLKSGFDIRAPRFHALQDTNPTGTFNFSRLTTQGPDPLTARGDAGFGLASFLLGTGNGGSINHTQGLSLQRLYYAFYVQDDWKITPRLTLNVGLRYDLDYAQTERFDRLTVMDLEARSPLSDQVGMELHGVLRYLGDEGGPRNQLRRTRTTSPHGLASPIS
;
A
#
# COMPACT_ATOMS: atom_id res chain seq x y z
N MET A 1 17.85 8.78 -1.76
CA MET A 1 18.77 8.88 -0.61
C MET A 1 17.93 9.34 0.56
N ALA A 2 17.82 8.57 1.65
CA ALA A 2 17.04 9.00 2.81
C ALA A 2 17.68 10.29 3.37
N ALA A 3 16.87 11.33 3.63
CA ALA A 3 17.37 12.54 4.26
C ALA A 3 17.93 12.19 5.64
N PRO A 4 19.04 12.79 6.12
CA PRO A 4 19.50 12.57 7.48
C PRO A 4 18.41 13.05 8.45
N HIS A 5 17.93 12.14 9.31
CA HIS A 5 16.95 12.42 10.35
C HIS A 5 17.63 12.31 11.72
N PHE A 6 17.11 13.04 12.71
CA PHE A 6 17.64 13.01 14.06
C PHE A 6 17.03 11.81 14.82
N PRO A 7 17.84 10.96 15.48
CA PRO A 7 17.35 9.82 16.25
C PRO A 7 16.36 10.22 17.35
N THR A 8 15.53 9.27 17.77
CA THR A 8 14.65 9.50 18.91
C THR A 8 15.39 9.16 20.20
N PHE A 9 15.44 10.10 21.15
CA PHE A 9 15.88 9.83 22.51
C PHE A 9 14.67 9.81 23.42
N SER A 10 14.36 8.63 23.95
CA SER A 10 13.30 8.40 24.91
C SER A 10 13.91 8.41 26.30
N VAL A 11 13.71 9.51 27.03
CA VAL A 11 14.27 9.72 28.36
C VAL A 11 13.11 9.69 29.35
N ALA A 12 13.14 8.76 30.29
CA ALA A 12 12.13 8.69 31.34
C ALA A 12 12.03 10.05 32.06
N ASP A 13 10.82 10.43 32.45
CA ASP A 13 10.54 11.68 33.17
C ASP A 13 10.70 12.96 32.33
N MET A 14 10.95 12.80 31.02
CA MET A 14 11.09 13.90 30.07
C MET A 14 10.26 13.66 28.81
N SER A 15 10.05 14.73 28.04
CA SER A 15 9.58 14.62 26.67
C SER A 15 10.66 14.02 25.77
N ASN A 16 10.25 13.16 24.84
CA ASN A 16 11.17 12.60 23.85
C ASN A 16 11.82 13.70 23.01
N LEU A 17 13.10 13.51 22.69
CA LEU A 17 13.81 14.34 21.72
C LEU A 17 13.81 13.62 20.37
N GLY A 18 13.54 14.35 19.30
CA GLY A 18 13.51 13.78 17.94
C GLY A 18 12.19 13.12 17.56
N ASN A 19 12.09 12.79 16.28
CA ASN A 19 10.96 12.07 15.70
C ASN A 19 11.52 11.12 14.64
N GLY A 20 11.52 9.83 14.96
CA GLY A 20 12.10 8.78 14.14
C GLY A 20 11.19 8.29 13.02
N VAL A 21 10.25 9.07 12.50
CA VAL A 21 9.35 8.60 11.44
C VAL A 21 9.71 9.21 10.09
N PHE A 22 9.89 8.35 9.09
CA PHE A 22 10.15 8.72 7.70
C PHE A 22 9.11 8.10 6.77
N HIS A 23 8.28 8.95 6.19
CA HIS A 23 7.34 8.57 5.14
C HIS A 23 7.78 9.15 3.81
N ASN A 24 7.97 8.28 2.82
CA ASN A 24 8.18 8.69 1.44
C ASN A 24 7.24 7.91 0.53
N GLN A 25 6.18 8.58 0.10
CA GLN A 25 5.06 7.94 -0.57
C GLN A 25 4.71 8.57 -1.94
N PRO A 26 5.66 8.67 -2.89
CA PRO A 26 5.38 9.36 -4.14
C PRO A 26 4.35 8.60 -4.98
N ARG A 27 3.42 9.37 -5.55
CA ARG A 27 2.35 8.91 -6.44
C ARG A 27 2.55 9.53 -7.80
N ASN A 28 2.74 8.69 -8.81
CA ASN A 28 2.91 9.12 -10.20
C ASN A 28 1.84 8.44 -11.05
N THR A 29 1.23 9.16 -11.98
CA THR A 29 0.30 8.54 -12.96
C THR A 29 0.74 8.93 -14.34
N TYR A 30 1.12 7.94 -15.15
CA TYR A 30 1.37 8.13 -16.57
C TYR A 30 0.06 7.91 -17.31
N ALA A 31 -0.36 8.87 -18.13
CA ALA A 31 -1.59 8.78 -18.88
C ALA A 31 -1.35 9.10 -20.36
N LEU A 32 -1.98 8.32 -21.23
CA LEU A 32 -2.06 8.58 -22.66
C LEU A 32 -3.55 8.57 -23.04
N GLN A 33 -4.03 9.69 -23.55
CA GLN A 33 -5.44 9.89 -23.89
C GLN A 33 -5.54 10.47 -25.29
N GLY A 34 -6.59 10.06 -26.01
CA GLY A 34 -6.87 10.58 -27.34
C GLY A 34 -8.35 10.49 -27.64
N SER A 35 -8.85 11.45 -28.42
CA SER A 35 -10.22 11.43 -28.91
C SER A 35 -10.32 12.02 -30.30
N VAL A 36 -11.25 11.48 -31.09
CA VAL A 36 -11.57 11.96 -32.43
C VAL A 36 -13.06 12.23 -32.48
N ASN A 37 -13.41 13.38 -33.03
CA ASN A 37 -14.79 13.74 -33.36
C ASN A 37 -14.92 13.80 -34.87
N LYS A 38 -15.96 13.19 -35.41
CA LYS A 38 -16.26 13.22 -36.84
C LYS A 38 -17.75 13.40 -37.04
N VAL A 39 -18.10 14.51 -37.70
CA VAL A 39 -19.45 14.73 -38.20
C VAL A 39 -19.49 14.24 -39.65
N ALA A 40 -20.40 13.33 -39.94
CA ALA A 40 -20.59 12.79 -41.28
C ALA A 40 -22.08 12.61 -41.56
N GLY A 41 -22.63 13.52 -42.38
CA GLY A 41 -24.05 13.51 -42.74
C GLY A 41 -24.96 13.65 -41.53
N ARG A 42 -25.68 12.59 -41.20
CA ARG A 42 -26.67 12.55 -40.11
C ARG A 42 -26.09 12.07 -38.78
N HIS A 43 -24.80 11.72 -38.76
CA HIS A 43 -24.10 11.16 -37.61
C HIS A 43 -23.07 12.15 -37.07
N SER A 44 -22.98 12.24 -35.76
CA SER A 44 -21.92 12.92 -35.04
C SER A 44 -21.23 11.89 -34.16
N LEU A 45 -20.16 11.29 -34.67
CA LEU A 45 -19.40 10.30 -33.93
C LEU A 45 -18.31 10.94 -33.09
N LYS A 46 -18.19 10.47 -31.86
CA LYS A 46 -17.09 10.74 -30.95
C LYS A 46 -16.53 9.42 -30.46
N SER A 47 -15.24 9.21 -30.67
CA SER A 47 -14.54 8.04 -30.14
C SER A 47 -13.27 8.46 -29.44
N GLY A 48 -12.80 7.63 -28.52
CA GLY A 48 -11.55 7.89 -27.85
C GLY A 48 -11.09 6.74 -26.98
N PHE A 49 -9.90 6.93 -26.41
CA PHE A 49 -9.26 5.99 -25.52
C PHE A 49 -8.57 6.70 -24.36
N ASP A 50 -8.36 5.96 -23.28
CA ASP A 50 -7.67 6.40 -22.08
C ASP A 50 -6.85 5.25 -21.51
N ILE A 51 -5.54 5.40 -21.50
CA ILE A 51 -4.60 4.42 -20.96
C ILE A 51 -3.87 5.07 -19.80
N ARG A 52 -3.92 4.45 -18.63
CA ARG A 52 -3.27 4.97 -17.42
C ARG A 52 -2.43 3.89 -16.74
N ALA A 53 -1.27 4.31 -16.25
CA ALA A 53 -0.39 3.52 -15.40
C ALA A 53 -0.11 4.27 -14.10
N PRO A 54 -1.06 4.30 -13.15
CA PRO A 54 -0.81 4.79 -11.80
C PRO A 54 0.24 3.91 -11.11
N ARG A 55 1.21 4.59 -10.48
CA ARG A 55 2.28 4.03 -9.67
C ARG A 55 2.26 4.67 -8.30
N PHE A 56 2.41 3.84 -7.29
CA PHE A 56 2.48 4.24 -5.91
C PHE A 56 3.66 3.56 -5.24
N HIS A 57 4.63 4.35 -4.80
CA HIS A 57 5.70 3.85 -3.97
C HIS A 57 5.34 4.15 -2.52
N ALA A 58 5.30 3.14 -1.68
CA ALA A 58 4.96 3.24 -0.27
C ALA A 58 6.16 2.84 0.58
N LEU A 59 7.03 3.81 0.90
CA LEU A 59 8.07 3.64 1.91
C LEU A 59 7.60 4.31 3.20
N GLN A 60 7.46 3.51 4.25
CA GLN A 60 7.09 3.96 5.58
C GLN A 60 8.02 3.30 6.58
N ASP A 61 9.01 4.04 7.01
CA ASP A 61 9.90 3.63 8.09
C ASP A 61 9.51 4.37 9.36
N THR A 62 9.06 3.63 10.36
CA THR A 62 8.63 4.23 11.63
C THR A 62 9.77 4.45 12.61
N ASN A 63 10.97 3.93 12.32
CA ASN A 63 12.16 4.13 13.16
C ASN A 63 13.51 3.93 12.42
N PRO A 64 13.80 4.68 11.33
CA PRO A 64 14.98 4.42 10.49
C PRO A 64 16.31 4.93 11.08
N THR A 65 16.29 5.89 12.01
CA THR A 65 17.48 6.31 12.79
C THR A 65 17.61 5.66 14.15
N GLY A 66 16.61 4.87 14.53
CA GLY A 66 16.54 4.24 15.82
C GLY A 66 16.05 5.14 16.95
N THR A 67 15.72 4.46 18.04
CA THR A 67 15.31 5.03 19.32
C THR A 67 16.29 4.55 20.38
N PHE A 68 16.80 5.46 21.19
CA PHE A 68 17.65 5.16 22.34
C PHE A 68 16.87 5.45 23.62
N ASN A 69 16.80 4.46 24.50
CA ASN A 69 16.03 4.51 25.73
C ASN A 69 16.93 4.76 26.94
N PHE A 70 16.52 5.68 27.80
CA PHE A 70 17.18 6.03 29.05
C PHE A 70 16.15 5.98 30.16
N SER A 71 16.21 4.92 30.96
CA SER A 71 15.35 4.73 32.12
C SER A 71 16.07 5.10 33.41
N ARG A 72 15.35 5.07 34.53
CA ARG A 72 15.92 5.35 35.84
C ARG A 72 16.91 4.28 36.32
N LEU A 73 16.97 3.10 35.68
CA LEU A 73 17.63 1.87 36.20
C LEU A 73 19.04 2.07 36.77
N THR A 74 19.87 2.88 36.13
CA THR A 74 21.27 3.11 36.55
C THR A 74 21.43 4.21 37.60
N THR A 75 20.36 4.94 37.91
CA THR A 75 20.36 6.06 38.85
C THR A 75 19.44 5.84 40.06
N GLN A 76 18.90 4.62 40.24
CA GLN A 76 18.00 4.26 41.35
C GLN A 76 18.73 3.96 42.68
N GLY A 77 19.83 4.66 42.96
CA GLY A 77 20.68 4.42 44.12
C GLY A 77 19.99 4.67 45.48
N PRO A 78 20.72 4.50 46.60
CA PRO A 78 22.19 4.43 46.69
C PRO A 78 22.80 3.04 46.47
N ASP A 79 22.01 1.97 46.54
CA ASP A 79 22.50 0.60 46.35
C ASP A 79 22.40 0.19 44.86
N PRO A 80 23.51 -0.06 44.16
CA PRO A 80 23.50 -0.49 42.76
C PRO A 80 22.92 -1.90 42.55
N LEU A 81 22.73 -2.69 43.61
CA LEU A 81 22.17 -4.04 43.55
C LEU A 81 20.66 -4.08 43.86
N THR A 82 20.09 -2.99 44.37
CA THR A 82 18.69 -2.92 44.79
C THR A 82 17.94 -1.79 44.06
N ALA A 83 17.11 -2.15 43.08
CA ALA A 83 16.31 -1.18 42.33
C ALA A 83 15.20 -0.56 43.18
N ARG A 84 15.12 0.78 43.17
CA ARG A 84 14.09 1.56 43.86
C ARG A 84 13.20 2.31 42.86
N GLY A 85 11.91 1.99 42.81
CA GLY A 85 10.96 2.62 41.87
C GLY A 85 10.68 4.11 42.15
N ASP A 86 10.92 4.55 43.38
CA ASP A 86 10.80 5.94 43.84
C ASP A 86 12.09 6.77 43.66
N ALA A 87 13.17 6.17 43.17
CA ALA A 87 14.48 6.81 43.03
C ALA A 87 14.98 6.83 41.57
N GLY A 88 15.96 7.70 41.33
CA GLY A 88 16.57 7.91 40.03
C GLY A 88 15.79 8.86 39.13
N PHE A 89 16.44 9.26 38.04
CA PHE A 89 15.86 10.20 37.07
C PHE A 89 16.40 9.88 35.68
N GLY A 90 15.50 9.74 34.69
CA GLY A 90 15.90 9.33 33.34
C GLY A 90 16.94 10.26 32.71
N LEU A 91 16.83 11.59 32.94
CA LEU A 91 17.81 12.56 32.46
C LEU A 91 19.20 12.35 33.04
N ALA A 92 19.30 11.91 34.31
CA ALA A 92 20.61 11.61 34.90
C ALA A 92 21.26 10.42 34.19
N SER A 93 20.49 9.36 33.90
CA SER A 93 20.94 8.23 33.08
C SER A 93 21.34 8.65 31.65
N PHE A 94 20.61 9.61 31.07
CA PHE A 94 20.94 10.19 29.76
C PHE A 94 22.26 10.96 29.75
N LEU A 95 22.47 11.84 30.73
CA LEU A 95 23.71 12.61 30.87
C LEU A 95 24.92 11.72 31.17
N LEU A 96 24.71 10.62 31.89
CA LEU A 96 25.73 9.58 32.13
C LEU A 96 25.96 8.67 30.91
N GLY A 97 25.10 8.72 29.89
CA GLY A 97 25.17 7.85 28.71
C GLY A 97 24.79 6.40 28.99
N THR A 98 24.18 6.10 30.14
CA THR A 98 23.79 4.75 30.54
C THR A 98 22.40 4.39 29.98
N GLY A 99 22.33 4.17 28.68
CA GLY A 99 21.11 3.71 28.01
C GLY A 99 20.71 2.30 28.45
N ASN A 100 19.40 2.00 28.45
CA ASN A 100 18.88 0.69 28.83
C ASN A 100 18.28 -0.11 27.67
N GLY A 101 18.44 0.37 26.43
CA GLY A 101 18.03 -0.32 25.23
C GLY A 101 17.64 0.63 24.11
N GLY A 102 17.01 0.07 23.08
CA GLY A 102 16.60 0.80 21.90
C GLY A 102 16.03 -0.11 20.84
N SER A 103 15.58 0.47 19.74
CA SER A 103 15.18 -0.26 18.54
C SER A 103 15.54 0.54 17.31
N ILE A 104 15.70 -0.14 16.18
CA ILE A 104 15.84 0.47 14.86
C ILE A 104 15.09 -0.41 13.86
N ASN A 105 14.32 0.21 12.98
CA ASN A 105 13.50 -0.51 12.01
C ASN A 105 13.83 -0.02 10.61
N HIS A 106 14.14 -0.96 9.73
CA HIS A 106 14.27 -0.72 8.30
C HIS A 106 13.24 -1.56 7.56
N THR A 107 12.27 -0.89 6.95
CA THR A 107 11.21 -1.49 6.15
C THR A 107 11.53 -1.28 4.68
N GLN A 108 11.37 -2.32 3.88
CA GLN A 108 11.47 -2.16 2.44
C GLN A 108 10.18 -1.54 1.91
N GLY A 109 10.31 -0.46 1.14
CA GLY A 109 9.16 0.18 0.50
C GLY A 109 8.55 -0.70 -0.59
N LEU A 110 7.22 -0.65 -0.69
CA LEU A 110 6.46 -1.32 -1.74
C LEU A 110 6.35 -0.42 -2.98
N SER A 111 6.45 -0.99 -4.18
CA SER A 111 6.32 -0.30 -5.45
C SER A 111 5.14 -0.83 -6.23
N LEU A 112 3.97 -0.30 -5.94
CA LEU A 112 2.69 -0.72 -6.51
C LEU A 112 2.46 -0.07 -7.87
N GLN A 113 1.95 -0.86 -8.82
CA GLN A 113 1.56 -0.40 -10.14
C GLN A 113 0.22 -1.02 -10.54
N ARG A 114 -0.59 -0.25 -11.27
CA ARG A 114 -1.82 -0.73 -11.89
C ARG A 114 -1.88 -0.25 -13.33
N LEU A 115 -2.52 -1.02 -14.20
CA LEU A 115 -2.77 -0.65 -15.59
C LEU A 115 -4.27 -0.52 -15.81
N TYR A 116 -4.66 0.56 -16.48
CA TYR A 116 -6.04 0.84 -16.84
C TYR A 116 -6.09 1.17 -18.32
N TYR A 117 -7.04 0.55 -19.01
CA TYR A 117 -7.36 0.84 -20.40
C TYR A 117 -8.84 1.11 -20.53
N ALA A 118 -9.20 2.11 -21.31
CA ALA A 118 -10.57 2.34 -21.65
C ALA A 118 -10.73 2.83 -23.08
N PHE A 119 -11.82 2.42 -23.69
CA PHE A 119 -12.19 2.78 -25.05
C PHE A 119 -13.67 3.15 -25.07
N TYR A 120 -14.03 4.17 -25.84
CA TYR A 120 -15.42 4.57 -25.98
C TYR A 120 -15.75 5.04 -27.38
N VAL A 121 -17.00 4.83 -27.77
CA VAL A 121 -17.60 5.33 -29.00
C VAL A 121 -19.01 5.82 -28.67
N GLN A 122 -19.35 7.00 -29.15
CA GLN A 122 -20.63 7.66 -29.01
C GLN A 122 -21.07 8.19 -30.38
N ASP A 123 -22.35 8.07 -30.69
CA ASP A 123 -22.94 8.58 -31.92
C ASP A 123 -24.26 9.30 -31.62
N ASP A 124 -24.35 10.56 -32.07
CA ASP A 124 -25.60 11.30 -32.12
C ASP A 124 -26.17 11.20 -33.54
N TRP A 125 -27.16 10.33 -33.72
CA TRP A 125 -27.74 10.01 -35.01
C TRP A 125 -29.09 10.71 -35.22
N LYS A 126 -29.15 11.63 -36.18
CA LYS A 126 -30.39 12.32 -36.58
C LYS A 126 -31.23 11.44 -37.51
N ILE A 127 -32.03 10.52 -36.95
CA ILE A 127 -32.91 9.59 -37.71
C ILE A 127 -33.97 10.32 -38.53
N THR A 128 -34.54 11.43 -38.02
CA THR A 128 -35.41 12.36 -38.75
C THR A 128 -35.06 13.80 -38.35
N PRO A 129 -35.53 14.87 -39.05
CA PRO A 129 -35.31 16.25 -38.60
C PRO A 129 -35.87 16.57 -37.21
N ARG A 130 -36.72 15.69 -36.67
CA ARG A 130 -37.37 15.84 -35.36
C ARG A 130 -36.96 14.76 -34.35
N LEU A 131 -36.13 13.79 -34.73
CA LEU A 131 -35.70 12.68 -33.88
C LEU A 131 -34.20 12.47 -34.00
N THR A 132 -33.51 12.62 -32.86
CA THR A 132 -32.09 12.28 -32.71
C THR A 132 -31.97 11.17 -31.68
N LEU A 133 -31.22 10.12 -32.01
CA LEU A 133 -30.89 9.02 -31.13
C LEU A 133 -29.44 9.17 -30.69
N ASN A 134 -29.17 9.15 -29.39
CA ASN A 134 -27.82 9.19 -28.85
C ASN A 134 -27.48 7.80 -28.32
N VAL A 135 -26.48 7.16 -28.89
CA VAL A 135 -26.03 5.81 -28.49
C VAL A 135 -24.56 5.87 -28.14
N GLY A 136 -24.18 5.21 -27.06
CA GLY A 136 -22.78 5.14 -26.65
C GLY A 136 -22.44 3.80 -26.02
N LEU A 137 -21.21 3.37 -26.25
CA LEU A 137 -20.60 2.22 -25.59
C LEU A 137 -19.23 2.63 -25.04
N ARG A 138 -18.94 2.16 -23.83
CA ARG A 138 -17.62 2.27 -23.21
C ARG A 138 -17.19 0.91 -22.69
N TYR A 139 -15.92 0.61 -22.90
CA TYR A 139 -15.26 -0.58 -22.37
C TYR A 139 -14.11 -0.18 -21.47
N ASP A 140 -14.16 -0.62 -20.21
CA ASP A 140 -13.17 -0.34 -19.18
C ASP A 140 -12.48 -1.63 -18.76
N LEU A 141 -11.14 -1.64 -18.81
CA LEU A 141 -10.28 -2.73 -18.39
C LEU A 141 -9.37 -2.24 -17.27
N ASP A 142 -9.70 -2.66 -16.06
CA ASP A 142 -8.98 -2.27 -14.87
C ASP A 142 -8.22 -3.46 -14.29
N TYR A 143 -6.91 -3.50 -14.52
CA TYR A 143 -6.09 -4.62 -14.07
C TYR A 143 -5.90 -4.58 -12.57
N ALA A 144 -5.63 -5.75 -11.99
CA ALA A 144 -5.28 -5.85 -10.58
C ALA A 144 -3.93 -5.16 -10.32
N GLN A 145 -3.78 -4.63 -9.11
CA GLN A 145 -2.53 -4.03 -8.69
C GLN A 145 -1.44 -5.11 -8.53
N THR A 146 -0.24 -4.80 -9.00
CA THR A 146 0.95 -5.63 -8.86
C THR A 146 2.06 -4.86 -8.16
N GLU A 147 3.00 -5.58 -7.55
CA GLU A 147 4.23 -5.00 -6.98
C GLU A 147 5.37 -5.19 -8.00
N ARG A 148 6.11 -4.12 -8.29
CA ARG A 148 7.09 -4.10 -9.39
C ARG A 148 8.30 -5.02 -9.17
N PHE A 149 8.59 -5.36 -7.92
CA PHE A 149 9.73 -6.16 -7.49
C PHE A 149 9.32 -7.49 -6.84
N ASP A 150 8.03 -7.87 -6.94
CA ASP A 150 7.47 -9.11 -6.40
C ASP A 150 7.70 -9.30 -4.88
N ARG A 151 7.76 -8.19 -4.13
CA ARG A 151 8.06 -8.19 -2.68
C ARG A 151 6.83 -8.32 -1.79
N LEU A 152 5.66 -8.40 -2.40
CA LEU A 152 4.43 -8.44 -1.67
C LEU A 152 4.06 -9.89 -1.36
N THR A 153 3.71 -10.17 -0.11
CA THR A 153 3.38 -11.51 0.36
C THR A 153 1.86 -11.73 0.42
N VAL A 154 1.47 -12.99 0.28
CA VAL A 154 0.09 -13.45 0.46
C VAL A 154 0.09 -14.68 1.34
N MET A 155 -0.94 -14.79 2.18
CA MET A 155 -1.21 -16.02 2.94
C MET A 155 -2.02 -16.96 2.06
N ASP A 156 -1.42 -18.05 1.63
CA ASP A 156 -2.09 -19.11 0.88
C ASP A 156 -2.65 -20.14 1.87
N LEU A 157 -3.97 -20.09 2.07
CA LEU A 157 -4.69 -20.95 3.01
C LEU A 157 -4.94 -22.36 2.47
N GLU A 158 -4.71 -22.60 1.17
CA GLU A 158 -4.98 -23.89 0.51
C GLU A 158 -3.69 -24.73 0.41
N ALA A 159 -2.53 -24.09 0.31
CA ALA A 159 -1.25 -24.80 0.22
C ALA A 159 -0.86 -25.49 1.55
N ARG A 160 -0.38 -26.74 1.42
CA ARG A 160 0.07 -27.58 2.54
C ARG A 160 1.26 -26.95 3.24
N SER A 161 1.17 -26.84 4.56
CA SER A 161 2.25 -26.31 5.41
C SER A 161 3.39 -27.32 5.55
N PRO A 162 4.67 -26.90 5.44
CA PRO A 162 5.84 -27.75 5.71
C PRO A 162 5.86 -28.30 7.15
N LEU A 163 5.13 -27.66 8.08
CA LEU A 163 5.00 -28.13 9.46
C LEU A 163 4.15 -29.40 9.56
N SER A 164 3.36 -29.71 8.53
CA SER A 164 2.50 -30.91 8.50
C SER A 164 3.29 -32.19 8.78
N ASP A 165 4.49 -32.30 8.21
CA ASP A 165 5.36 -33.47 8.37
C ASP A 165 6.01 -33.52 9.76
N GLN A 166 6.14 -32.38 10.44
CA GLN A 166 6.72 -32.29 11.79
C GLN A 166 5.70 -32.60 12.89
N VAL A 167 4.42 -32.30 12.67
CA VAL A 167 3.35 -32.54 13.65
C VAL A 167 2.44 -33.72 13.34
N GLY A 168 2.62 -34.38 12.18
CA GLY A 168 1.80 -35.53 11.78
C GLY A 168 0.33 -35.17 11.50
N MET A 169 0.04 -33.91 11.20
CA MET A 169 -1.30 -33.39 10.90
C MET A 169 -1.30 -32.74 9.52
N GLU A 170 -2.42 -32.79 8.81
CA GLU A 170 -2.58 -32.07 7.55
C GLU A 170 -2.88 -30.59 7.84
N LEU A 171 -1.83 -29.78 7.85
CA LEU A 171 -1.93 -28.34 8.06
C LEU A 171 -1.88 -27.63 6.71
N HIS A 172 -2.75 -26.66 6.53
CA HIS A 172 -2.74 -25.74 5.38
C HIS A 172 -2.49 -24.31 5.87
N GLY A 173 -1.94 -23.48 4.99
CA GLY A 173 -1.55 -22.12 5.34
C GLY A 173 -0.05 -21.92 5.22
N VAL A 174 0.39 -21.25 4.16
CA VAL A 174 1.79 -20.82 3.98
C VAL A 174 1.85 -19.36 3.54
N LEU A 175 2.86 -18.65 4.02
CA LEU A 175 3.18 -17.31 3.53
C LEU A 175 4.04 -17.46 2.27
N ARG A 176 3.61 -16.85 1.16
CA ARG A 176 4.35 -16.88 -0.12
C ARG A 176 4.52 -15.47 -0.67
N TYR A 177 5.55 -15.25 -1.48
CA TYR A 177 5.70 -14.03 -2.27
C TYR A 177 4.82 -14.12 -3.52
N LEU A 178 4.21 -13.00 -3.91
CA LEU A 178 3.48 -12.90 -5.18
C LEU A 178 4.45 -13.06 -6.35
N GLY A 179 4.08 -13.85 -7.35
CA GLY A 179 4.95 -14.15 -8.51
C GLY A 179 5.96 -15.29 -8.29
N ASP A 180 6.08 -15.82 -7.07
CA ASP A 180 6.93 -16.99 -6.79
C ASP A 180 6.33 -18.27 -7.43
N GLU A 181 7.19 -19.16 -7.95
CA GLU A 181 6.82 -20.39 -8.67
C GLU A 181 5.81 -20.20 -9.84
N GLY A 182 5.75 -19.02 -10.45
CA GLY A 182 4.79 -18.72 -11.53
C GLY A 182 3.37 -18.42 -11.04
N GLY A 183 3.20 -18.22 -9.72
CA GLY A 183 1.95 -17.79 -9.11
C GLY A 183 1.51 -16.38 -9.52
N PRO A 184 0.25 -16.00 -9.25
CA PRO A 184 -0.28 -14.68 -9.57
C PRO A 184 0.54 -13.55 -8.93
N ARG A 185 0.76 -12.47 -9.68
CA ARG A 185 1.49 -11.26 -9.22
C ARG A 185 0.58 -10.23 -8.52
N ASN A 186 -0.68 -10.58 -8.29
CA ASN A 186 -1.71 -9.73 -7.70
C ASN A 186 -2.35 -10.41 -6.49
N GLN A 187 -2.72 -9.62 -5.47
CA GLN A 187 -3.38 -10.13 -4.26
C GLN A 187 -4.83 -10.56 -4.49
N LEU A 188 -5.45 -10.11 -5.59
CA LEU A 188 -6.83 -10.44 -5.90
C LEU A 188 -6.87 -11.83 -6.52
N ARG A 189 -7.35 -12.81 -5.75
CA ARG A 189 -7.88 -14.06 -6.31
C ARG A 189 -8.93 -13.65 -7.35
N ARG A 190 -8.78 -14.12 -8.59
CA ARG A 190 -9.66 -13.77 -9.71
C ARG A 190 -11.03 -14.41 -9.49
N THR A 191 -11.81 -13.89 -8.55
CA THR A 191 -13.23 -14.22 -8.48
C THR A 191 -13.85 -13.60 -9.71
N ARG A 192 -14.17 -14.42 -10.72
CA ARG A 192 -14.94 -13.99 -11.88
C ARG A 192 -16.33 -13.57 -11.39
N THR A 193 -16.47 -12.37 -10.88
CA THR A 193 -17.78 -11.73 -10.74
C THR A 193 -18.08 -11.11 -12.10
N THR A 194 -18.58 -11.93 -13.02
CA THR A 194 -19.36 -11.43 -14.14
C THR A 194 -20.59 -10.77 -13.53
N SER A 195 -20.57 -9.46 -13.34
CA SER A 195 -21.75 -8.69 -13.00
C SER A 195 -22.48 -8.41 -14.32
N PRO A 196 -23.65 -9.01 -14.59
CA PRO A 196 -24.50 -8.52 -15.66
C PRO A 196 -25.25 -7.32 -15.08
N HIS A 197 -24.74 -6.11 -15.30
CA HIS A 197 -25.55 -4.91 -15.06
C HIS A 197 -26.59 -4.78 -16.18
N GLY A 198 -27.71 -5.48 -15.99
CA GLY A 198 -28.98 -5.25 -16.65
C GLY A 198 -29.88 -4.37 -15.77
N LEU A 199 -30.44 -3.33 -16.38
CA LEU A 199 -31.33 -2.32 -15.81
C LEU A 199 -32.57 -2.87 -15.09
N ALA A 200 -32.98 -2.21 -14.01
CA ALA A 200 -34.35 -1.67 -13.81
C ALA A 200 -34.51 -1.09 -12.39
N SER A 201 -34.72 0.21 -12.28
CA SER A 201 -35.34 0.84 -11.11
C SER A 201 -36.86 0.89 -11.31
N PRO A 202 -37.67 0.42 -10.35
CA PRO A 202 -39.02 0.92 -10.18
C PRO A 202 -39.02 2.01 -9.12
N ILE A 203 -39.49 3.19 -9.53
CA ILE A 203 -39.97 4.24 -8.64
C ILE A 203 -41.32 3.76 -8.09
N SER A 204 -41.50 3.83 -6.78
CA SER A 204 -42.80 3.97 -6.13
C SER A 204 -42.78 5.25 -5.31
#